data_AF-K4LZF8-F1
#
_entry.id   AF-K4LZF8-F1
#
_cell.length_a   1.000
_cell.length_b   1.000
_cell.length_c   1.000
_cell.angle_alpha   90.00
_cell.angle_beta   90.00
_cell.angle_gamma   90.00
#
_symmetry.space_group_name_H-M   'P 1'
#
loop_
_entity.id
_entity.type
_entity.pdbx_description
1 polymer ?
#
loop_
_entity_poly.entity_id
_entity_poly.type
_entity_poly.pdbx_seq_one_letter_code
_entity_poly.pdbx_strand_id
1 'polypeptide(L)'
;DAYRGAGRPEATFQLERVIDMAAREMGIDPTEIRRKNFIKPDQFPYQTPVAVAYDTGNYHATLDKLMEISDFAGFESRRKESAARGKLRGWGLSTWIEACGIAPSHLVGQLGTRAGLYESATVRVNATGSISVMTGSHSRGQGHETTFAQVVADMLGIDEGQVDTVHGDTGRIPFGMGTYGSRSLAVGGSAMVRATEKIIAKAKKIAAHLMEASEGDVEFANGQFTVAGTDKSVAWGEVTLAAYVPHNYPLEEIEPGLEEAAFYDPANFTYPAGAYGCEVEVDPDTCKVE
;
A
#
# COMPACT_ATOMS: atom_id res chain seq x y z
N ASP A 1 -23.71 10.39 -3.88
CA ASP A 1 -22.30 10.74 -3.72
C ASP A 1 -21.49 9.46 -3.62
N ALA A 2 -20.21 9.47 -3.98
CA ALA A 2 -19.36 8.27 -3.90
C ALA A 2 -18.96 8.00 -2.45
N TYR A 3 -19.18 6.77 -1.98
CA TYR A 3 -18.67 6.26 -0.71
C TYR A 3 -17.70 5.10 -0.98
N ARG A 4 -16.86 4.75 0.02
CA ARG A 4 -15.67 3.88 -0.12
C ARG A 4 -15.90 2.67 -1.02
N GLY A 5 -15.01 2.46 -1.99
CA GLY A 5 -14.97 1.27 -2.86
C GLY A 5 -15.55 1.45 -4.27
N ALA A 6 -16.36 2.48 -4.52
CA ALA A 6 -16.83 2.88 -5.86
C ALA A 6 -17.34 1.71 -6.74
N GLY A 7 -18.49 1.13 -6.39
CA GLY A 7 -19.11 0.01 -7.13
C GLY A 7 -18.60 -1.38 -6.72
N ARG A 8 -17.41 -1.45 -6.10
CA ARG A 8 -16.83 -2.72 -5.64
C ARG A 8 -17.54 -3.31 -4.41
N PRO A 9 -18.04 -2.52 -3.44
CA PRO A 9 -18.88 -3.05 -2.36
C PRO A 9 -20.15 -3.71 -2.90
N GLU A 10 -20.76 -3.14 -3.93
CA GLU A 10 -21.96 -3.67 -4.59
C GLU A 10 -21.65 -5.00 -5.30
N ALA A 11 -20.54 -5.06 -6.03
CA ALA A 11 -20.07 -6.30 -6.68
C ALA A 11 -19.76 -7.40 -5.65
N THR A 12 -19.04 -7.06 -4.58
CA THR A 12 -18.69 -7.99 -3.50
C THR A 12 -19.93 -8.47 -2.77
N PHE A 13 -20.85 -7.57 -2.43
CA PHE A 13 -22.11 -7.92 -1.78
C PHE A 13 -22.92 -8.88 -2.65
N GLN A 14 -23.10 -8.59 -3.94
CA GLN A 14 -23.84 -9.45 -4.84
C GLN A 14 -23.22 -10.84 -4.93
N LEU A 15 -21.90 -10.92 -5.17
CA LEU A 15 -21.19 -12.19 -5.31
C LEU A 15 -21.29 -13.02 -4.03
N GLU A 16 -20.93 -12.46 -2.88
CA GLU A 16 -20.91 -13.18 -1.61
C GLU A 16 -22.31 -13.64 -1.17
N ARG A 17 -23.35 -12.85 -1.48
CA ARG A 17 -24.75 -13.27 -1.26
C ARG A 17 -25.14 -14.44 -2.14
N VAL A 18 -24.77 -14.44 -3.42
CA VAL A 18 -25.05 -15.54 -4.34
C VAL A 18 -24.34 -16.83 -3.91
N ILE A 19 -23.08 -16.74 -3.48
CA ILE A 19 -22.32 -17.90 -2.97
C ILE A 19 -23.01 -18.51 -1.74
N ASP A 20 -23.45 -17.68 -0.80
CA ASP A 20 -24.18 -18.12 0.39
C ASP A 20 -25.56 -18.73 0.08
N MET A 21 -26.24 -18.26 -0.98
CA MET A 21 -27.49 -18.85 -1.44
C MET A 21 -27.25 -20.21 -2.11
N ALA A 22 -26.24 -20.30 -2.97
CA ALA A 22 -25.84 -21.55 -3.61
C ALA A 22 -25.42 -22.61 -2.58
N ALA A 23 -24.65 -22.22 -1.55
CA ALA A 23 -24.27 -23.10 -0.45
C ALA A 23 -25.51 -23.74 0.22
N ARG A 24 -26.52 -22.92 0.55
CA ARG A 24 -27.76 -23.38 1.18
C ARG A 24 -28.59 -24.27 0.27
N GLU A 25 -28.73 -23.90 -1.00
CA GLU A 25 -29.50 -24.65 -1.98
C GLU A 25 -28.87 -26.03 -2.27
N MET A 26 -27.54 -26.09 -2.32
CA MET A 26 -26.80 -27.32 -2.60
C MET A 26 -26.50 -28.16 -1.34
N GLY A 27 -26.80 -27.66 -0.14
CA GLY A 27 -26.44 -28.31 1.13
C GLY A 27 -24.93 -28.42 1.36
N ILE A 28 -24.14 -27.48 0.82
CA ILE A 28 -22.68 -27.41 1.00
C ILE A 28 -22.38 -26.37 2.08
N ASP A 29 -21.38 -26.66 2.92
CA ASP A 29 -20.89 -25.68 3.89
C ASP A 29 -20.41 -24.38 3.17
N PRO A 30 -20.81 -23.18 3.65
CA PRO A 30 -20.43 -21.91 3.01
C PRO A 30 -18.92 -21.66 2.91
N THR A 31 -18.11 -22.26 3.80
CA THR A 31 -16.65 -22.18 3.73
C THR A 31 -16.10 -23.15 2.68
N GLU A 32 -16.68 -24.35 2.59
CA GLU A 32 -16.26 -25.39 1.64
C GLU A 32 -16.54 -25.00 0.19
N ILE A 33 -17.70 -24.39 -0.09
CA ILE A 33 -17.99 -23.91 -1.46
C ILE A 33 -16.97 -22.83 -1.89
N ARG A 34 -16.53 -21.97 -0.96
CA ARG A 34 -15.51 -20.95 -1.24
C ARG A 34 -14.14 -21.58 -1.48
N ARG A 35 -13.69 -22.49 -0.61
CA ARG A 35 -12.41 -23.21 -0.75
C ARG A 35 -12.30 -23.93 -2.10
N LYS A 36 -13.37 -24.59 -2.54
CA LYS A 36 -13.41 -25.28 -3.84
C LYS A 36 -13.21 -24.36 -5.04
N ASN A 37 -13.50 -23.06 -4.89
CA ASN A 37 -13.49 -22.08 -5.98
C ASN A 37 -12.42 -20.99 -5.82
N PHE A 38 -11.66 -20.97 -4.71
CA PHE A 38 -10.57 -20.02 -4.55
C PHE A 38 -9.45 -20.26 -5.55
N ILE A 39 -8.89 -19.16 -6.05
CA ILE A 39 -7.63 -19.13 -6.76
C ILE A 39 -6.53 -19.59 -5.79
N LYS A 40 -5.72 -20.55 -6.20
CA LYS A 40 -4.64 -21.12 -5.40
C LYS A 40 -3.39 -20.24 -5.45
N PRO A 41 -2.52 -20.27 -4.43
CA PRO A 41 -1.32 -19.44 -4.38
C PRO A 41 -0.38 -19.60 -5.59
N ASP A 42 -0.29 -20.80 -6.16
CA ASP A 42 0.53 -21.12 -7.33
C ASP A 42 -0.07 -20.67 -8.66
N GLN A 43 -1.27 -20.08 -8.65
CA GLN A 43 -1.95 -19.55 -9.85
C GLN A 43 -1.76 -18.04 -10.01
N PHE A 44 -1.10 -17.36 -9.07
CA PHE A 44 -0.82 -15.93 -9.16
C PHE A 44 0.48 -15.65 -9.94
N PRO A 45 0.56 -14.56 -10.72
CA PRO A 45 -0.53 -13.63 -11.04
C PRO A 45 -1.64 -14.29 -11.88
N TYR A 46 -2.91 -14.04 -11.52
CA TYR A 46 -4.07 -14.72 -12.09
C TYR A 46 -4.80 -13.83 -13.09
N GLN A 47 -4.74 -14.18 -14.38
CA GLN A 47 -5.53 -13.50 -15.42
C GLN A 47 -7.02 -13.79 -15.22
N THR A 48 -7.81 -12.76 -14.95
CA THR A 48 -9.26 -12.90 -14.81
C THR A 48 -9.93 -13.07 -16.19
N PRO A 49 -11.18 -13.55 -16.25
CA PRO A 49 -11.98 -13.55 -17.48
C PRO A 49 -12.31 -12.16 -18.03
N VAL A 50 -11.94 -11.09 -17.31
CA VAL A 50 -12.06 -9.69 -17.73
C VAL A 50 -10.67 -9.07 -17.88
N ALA A 51 -10.58 -7.77 -18.15
CA ALA A 51 -9.34 -7.11 -18.59
C ALA A 51 -8.18 -7.06 -17.57
N VAL A 52 -8.33 -7.62 -16.36
CA VAL A 52 -7.36 -7.45 -15.28
C VAL A 52 -6.70 -8.76 -14.83
N ALA A 53 -5.48 -8.67 -14.32
CA ALA A 53 -4.78 -9.78 -13.68
C ALA A 53 -4.60 -9.48 -12.19
N TYR A 54 -5.01 -10.41 -11.33
CA TYR A 54 -4.75 -10.32 -9.90
C TYR A 54 -3.27 -10.55 -9.61
N ASP A 55 -2.68 -9.75 -8.71
CA ASP A 55 -1.24 -9.69 -8.46
C ASP A 55 -0.75 -10.89 -7.63
N THR A 56 -1.21 -11.03 -6.39
CA THR A 56 -0.83 -12.10 -5.47
C THR A 56 -2.00 -12.45 -4.55
N GLY A 57 -1.99 -13.64 -3.94
CA GLY A 57 -3.03 -14.00 -2.98
C GLY A 57 -2.86 -15.36 -2.32
N ASN A 58 -3.34 -15.46 -1.07
CA ASN A 58 -3.51 -16.72 -0.37
C ASN A 58 -4.85 -16.72 0.38
N TYR A 59 -5.93 -16.96 -0.36
CA TYR A 59 -7.29 -16.84 0.15
C TYR A 59 -7.69 -17.97 1.12
N HIS A 60 -7.01 -19.11 1.02
CA HIS A 60 -7.16 -20.19 1.98
C HIS A 60 -6.65 -19.74 3.35
N ALA A 61 -5.46 -19.14 3.40
CA ALA A 61 -4.89 -18.66 4.65
C ALA A 61 -5.72 -17.54 5.31
N THR A 62 -6.30 -16.61 4.52
CA THR A 62 -7.16 -15.55 5.09
C THR A 62 -8.44 -16.13 5.68
N LEU A 63 -9.08 -17.09 5.01
CA LEU A 63 -10.25 -17.78 5.53
C LEU A 63 -9.88 -18.61 6.77
N ASP A 64 -8.82 -19.41 6.72
CA ASP A 64 -8.35 -20.21 7.86
C ASP A 64 -8.13 -19.35 9.10
N LYS A 65 -7.44 -18.21 8.92
CA LYS A 65 -7.19 -17.30 10.04
C LYS A 65 -8.48 -16.71 10.59
N LEU A 66 -9.44 -16.35 9.74
CA LEU A 66 -10.74 -15.87 10.20
C LEU A 66 -11.46 -16.92 11.04
N MET A 67 -11.51 -18.18 10.57
CA MET A 67 -12.21 -19.27 11.28
C MET A 67 -11.59 -19.55 12.66
N GLU A 68 -10.26 -19.40 12.77
CA GLU A 68 -9.52 -19.51 14.03
C GLU A 68 -9.87 -18.37 14.98
N ILE A 69 -9.69 -17.11 14.56
CA ILE A 69 -9.84 -15.95 15.46
C ILE A 69 -11.30 -15.68 15.86
N SER A 70 -12.26 -16.19 15.08
CA SER A 70 -13.68 -16.06 15.41
C SER A 70 -14.23 -17.16 16.30
N ASP A 71 -13.41 -18.16 16.65
CA ASP A 71 -13.88 -19.38 17.32
C ASP A 71 -15.14 -19.95 16.63
N PHE A 72 -15.06 -20.19 15.32
CA PHE A 72 -16.19 -20.72 14.57
C PHE A 72 -16.60 -22.11 15.04
N ALA A 73 -15.65 -22.92 15.54
CA ALA A 73 -15.94 -24.23 16.12
C ALA A 73 -16.91 -24.12 17.31
N GLY A 74 -16.81 -23.05 18.10
CA GLY A 74 -17.72 -22.75 19.22
C GLY A 74 -19.09 -22.18 18.81
N PHE A 75 -19.30 -21.80 17.54
CA PHE A 75 -20.52 -21.12 17.08
C PHE A 75 -21.79 -21.90 17.40
N GLU A 76 -21.78 -23.23 17.24
CA GLU A 76 -22.97 -24.04 17.50
C GLU A 76 -23.38 -24.04 18.98
N SER A 77 -22.42 -23.97 19.89
CA SER A 77 -22.69 -23.84 21.32
C SER A 77 -23.35 -22.49 21.61
N ARG A 78 -22.79 -21.40 21.07
CA ARG A 78 -23.34 -20.04 21.22
C ARG A 78 -24.73 -19.93 20.60
N ARG A 79 -24.98 -20.59 19.47
CA ARG A 79 -26.30 -20.64 18.82
C ARG A 79 -27.35 -21.30 19.71
N LYS A 80 -27.01 -22.39 20.39
CA LYS A 80 -27.90 -23.06 21.35
C LYS A 80 -28.18 -22.19 22.58
N GLU A 81 -27.17 -21.45 23.06
CA GLU A 81 -27.33 -20.50 24.16
C GLU A 81 -28.31 -19.38 23.81
N SER A 82 -28.21 -18.78 22.61
CA SER A 82 -29.19 -17.80 22.12
C SER A 82 -30.59 -18.37 22.03
N ALA A 83 -30.72 -19.58 21.47
CA ALA A 83 -32.01 -20.25 21.35
C ALA A 83 -32.66 -20.48 22.72
N ALA A 84 -31.89 -20.84 23.75
CA ALA A 84 -32.39 -20.99 25.12
C ALA A 84 -32.92 -19.67 25.72
N ARG A 85 -32.46 -18.52 25.22
CA ARG A 85 -32.95 -17.18 25.58
C ARG A 85 -34.02 -16.64 24.62
N GLY A 86 -34.55 -17.49 23.73
CA GLY A 86 -35.55 -17.10 22.72
C GLY A 86 -35.02 -16.22 21.60
N LYS A 87 -33.69 -16.16 21.40
CA LYS A 87 -33.04 -15.37 20.34
C LYS A 87 -32.57 -16.26 19.19
N LEU A 88 -32.45 -15.66 18.00
CA LEU A 88 -31.85 -16.30 16.83
C LEU A 88 -30.40 -15.86 16.71
N ARG A 89 -29.49 -16.76 16.35
CA ARG A 89 -28.08 -16.41 16.13
C ARG A 89 -27.63 -16.83 14.74
N GLY A 90 -27.00 -15.89 14.03
CA GLY A 90 -26.51 -16.07 12.67
C GLY A 90 -25.02 -15.81 12.58
N TRP A 91 -24.36 -16.50 11.65
CA TRP A 91 -22.99 -16.24 11.25
C TRP A 91 -22.97 -15.82 9.78
N GLY A 92 -22.41 -14.65 9.50
CA GLY A 92 -22.16 -14.13 8.16
C GLY A 92 -20.69 -14.26 7.80
N LEU A 93 -20.42 -14.66 6.55
CA LEU A 93 -19.08 -14.76 5.99
C LEU A 93 -19.01 -13.94 4.71
N SER A 94 -17.93 -13.16 4.55
CA SER A 94 -17.59 -12.48 3.30
C SER A 94 -16.10 -12.66 3.02
N THR A 95 -15.78 -13.23 1.88
CA THR A 95 -14.41 -13.28 1.34
C THR A 95 -14.33 -12.35 0.14
N TRP A 96 -13.42 -11.38 0.20
CA TRP A 96 -13.40 -10.26 -0.73
C TRP A 96 -12.02 -10.06 -1.34
N ILE A 97 -12.02 -9.46 -2.53
CA ILE A 97 -10.84 -8.97 -3.23
C ILE A 97 -11.18 -7.60 -3.80
N GLU A 98 -10.24 -6.66 -3.70
CA GLU A 98 -10.49 -5.26 -4.05
C GLU A 98 -9.45 -4.76 -5.05
N ALA A 99 -9.87 -4.19 -6.17
CA ALA A 99 -8.96 -3.53 -7.11
C ALA A 99 -8.57 -2.12 -6.61
N CYS A 100 -7.40 -2.01 -5.97
CA CYS A 100 -6.83 -0.77 -5.43
C CYS A 100 -5.78 -0.16 -6.39
N GLY A 101 -5.36 1.09 -6.15
CA GLY A 101 -4.31 1.75 -6.95
C GLY A 101 -4.82 2.46 -8.21
N ILE A 102 -5.91 1.97 -8.81
CA ILE A 102 -6.56 2.52 -10.02
C ILE A 102 -5.56 2.96 -11.11
N ALA A 103 -4.68 2.07 -11.53
CA ALA A 103 -3.74 2.25 -12.63
C ALA A 103 -3.40 0.85 -13.20
N PRO A 104 -2.82 0.70 -14.41
CA PRO A 104 -2.13 1.68 -15.25
C PRO A 104 -3.03 2.66 -15.99
N SER A 105 -2.47 3.82 -16.35
CA SER A 105 -3.13 4.87 -17.14
C SER A 105 -3.64 4.36 -18.50
N HIS A 106 -2.93 3.43 -19.15
CA HIS A 106 -3.37 2.88 -20.43
C HIS A 106 -4.66 2.05 -20.30
N LEU A 107 -4.80 1.25 -19.24
CA LEU A 107 -5.93 0.35 -19.05
C LEU A 107 -7.17 1.12 -18.61
N VAL A 108 -7.01 2.02 -17.63
CA VAL A 108 -8.11 2.84 -17.14
C VAL A 108 -8.65 3.80 -18.22
N GLY A 109 -7.79 4.22 -19.16
CA GLY A 109 -8.19 4.95 -20.35
C GLY A 109 -9.11 4.15 -21.27
N GLN A 110 -8.82 2.87 -21.50
CA GLN A 110 -9.69 1.96 -22.24
C GLN A 110 -11.03 1.71 -21.53
N LEU A 111 -11.04 1.76 -20.19
CA LEU A 111 -12.23 1.66 -19.35
C LEU A 111 -13.02 2.98 -19.25
N GLY A 112 -12.64 4.03 -19.99
CA GLY A 112 -13.40 5.28 -20.12
C GLY A 112 -12.93 6.43 -19.20
N THR A 113 -11.81 6.26 -18.49
CA THR A 113 -11.22 7.33 -17.68
C THR A 113 -10.54 8.36 -18.58
N ARG A 114 -10.78 9.66 -18.35
CA ARG A 114 -10.27 10.73 -19.23
C ARG A 114 -8.87 11.24 -18.88
N ALA A 115 -8.41 11.02 -17.65
CA ALA A 115 -7.08 11.41 -17.19
C ALA A 115 -6.22 10.18 -16.95
N GLY A 116 -4.90 10.34 -17.07
CA GLY A 116 -3.95 9.34 -16.55
C GLY A 116 -4.10 9.22 -15.03
N LEU A 117 -3.80 8.05 -14.48
CA LEU A 117 -3.93 7.77 -13.05
C LEU A 117 -2.58 7.43 -12.40
N TYR A 118 -1.52 8.07 -12.90
CA TYR A 118 -0.22 8.13 -12.25
C TYR A 118 -0.30 8.93 -10.94
N GLU A 119 0.75 8.86 -10.12
CA GLU A 119 0.96 9.79 -9.01
C GLU A 119 2.38 10.33 -9.01
N SER A 120 2.64 11.37 -8.24
CA SER A 120 3.94 12.01 -8.17
C SER A 120 4.41 12.28 -6.75
N ALA A 121 5.73 12.34 -6.62
CA ALA A 121 6.41 12.79 -5.42
C ALA A 121 7.73 13.50 -5.77
N THR A 122 8.07 14.51 -4.98
CA THR A 122 9.40 15.11 -4.94
C THR A 122 9.95 14.92 -3.52
N VAL A 123 11.17 14.41 -3.42
CA VAL A 123 11.90 14.29 -2.15
C VAL A 123 13.02 15.31 -2.17
N ARG A 124 13.00 16.25 -1.23
CA ARG A 124 14.05 17.26 -1.04
C ARG A 124 14.73 17.01 0.29
N VAL A 125 16.04 16.86 0.27
CA VAL A 125 16.88 16.75 1.48
C VAL A 125 17.58 18.08 1.71
N ASN A 126 17.33 18.73 2.83
CA ASN A 126 17.98 19.99 3.20
C ASN A 126 19.44 19.76 3.61
N ALA A 127 20.26 20.82 3.62
CA ALA A 127 21.66 20.74 4.00
C ALA A 127 21.91 20.17 5.41
N THR A 128 20.94 20.33 6.32
CA THR A 128 20.99 19.79 7.70
C THR A 128 20.52 18.34 7.80
N GLY A 129 20.13 17.71 6.69
CA GLY A 129 19.68 16.32 6.61
C GLY A 129 18.18 16.09 6.80
N SER A 130 17.41 17.12 7.19
CA SER A 130 15.94 17.04 7.23
C SER A 130 15.35 16.95 5.83
N ILE A 131 14.18 16.32 5.70
CA ILE A 131 13.60 15.94 4.41
C ILE A 131 12.19 16.52 4.27
N SER A 132 11.88 17.04 3.10
CA SER A 132 10.52 17.39 2.70
C SER A 132 10.07 16.49 1.56
N VAL A 133 8.97 15.76 1.78
CA VAL A 133 8.32 14.90 0.79
C VAL A 133 7.08 15.61 0.27
N MET A 134 7.17 16.19 -0.92
CA MET A 134 6.04 16.82 -1.59
C MET A 134 5.31 15.78 -2.43
N THR A 135 4.03 15.55 -2.18
CA THR A 135 3.26 14.50 -2.86
C THR A 135 1.98 15.04 -3.48
N GLY A 136 1.60 14.47 -4.63
CA GLY A 136 0.31 14.72 -5.26
C GLY A 136 -0.88 14.03 -4.57
N SER A 137 -0.63 13.13 -3.61
CA SER A 137 -1.66 12.53 -2.75
C SER A 137 -2.09 13.50 -1.64
N HIS A 138 -3.37 13.49 -1.24
CA HIS A 138 -3.90 14.42 -0.24
C HIS A 138 -4.46 13.76 1.04
N SER A 139 -3.99 14.22 2.19
CA SER A 139 -4.45 13.98 3.56
C SER A 139 -5.96 14.19 3.81
N ARG A 140 -6.77 13.22 4.24
CA ARG A 140 -8.12 13.44 4.81
C ARG A 140 -8.38 12.55 6.04
N GLY A 141 -7.33 12.20 6.78
CA GLY A 141 -7.41 11.41 8.02
C GLY A 141 -6.84 9.99 7.93
N GLN A 142 -6.30 9.59 6.78
CA GLN A 142 -5.64 8.29 6.60
C GLN A 142 -4.18 8.24 7.09
N GLY A 143 -3.64 9.36 7.59
CA GLY A 143 -2.30 9.43 8.20
C GLY A 143 -1.14 9.38 7.21
N HIS A 144 -1.26 10.06 6.06
CA HIS A 144 -0.15 10.13 5.09
C HIS A 144 1.09 10.78 5.69
N GLU A 145 0.89 11.80 6.52
CA GLU A 145 1.95 12.58 7.16
C GLU A 145 2.87 11.70 8.02
N THR A 146 2.34 10.63 8.59
CA THR A 146 3.09 9.62 9.36
C THR A 146 3.61 8.50 8.45
N THR A 147 2.71 7.88 7.70
CA THR A 147 3.05 6.66 6.94
C THR A 147 4.01 6.92 5.78
N PHE A 148 3.97 8.10 5.15
CA PHE A 148 4.92 8.46 4.10
C PHE A 148 6.30 8.80 4.67
N ALA A 149 6.32 9.50 5.81
CA ALA A 149 7.55 9.76 6.55
C ALA A 149 8.26 8.46 6.93
N GLN A 150 7.51 7.48 7.44
CA GLN A 150 8.01 6.14 7.77
C GLN A 150 8.70 5.44 6.61
N VAL A 151 8.05 5.40 5.44
CA VAL A 151 8.63 4.73 4.26
C VAL A 151 9.96 5.37 3.84
N VAL A 152 10.03 6.71 3.81
CA VAL A 152 11.28 7.41 3.43
C VAL A 152 12.35 7.25 4.50
N ALA A 153 11.98 7.36 5.77
CA ALA A 153 12.88 7.21 6.90
C ALA A 153 13.49 5.80 6.95
N ASP A 154 12.68 4.75 6.74
CA ASP A 154 13.14 3.36 6.69
C ASP A 154 14.11 3.14 5.52
N MET A 155 13.83 3.70 4.34
CA MET A 155 14.72 3.60 3.18
C MET A 155 16.08 4.25 3.42
N LEU A 156 16.13 5.30 4.25
CA LEU A 156 17.33 6.05 4.55
C LEU A 156 18.01 5.63 5.86
N GLY A 157 17.30 4.89 6.71
CA GLY A 157 17.76 4.52 8.05
C GLY A 157 17.94 5.72 8.97
N ILE A 158 17.02 6.69 8.89
CA ILE A 158 17.00 7.90 9.73
C ILE A 158 15.73 7.95 10.59
N ASP A 159 15.66 8.92 11.50
CA ASP A 159 14.46 9.13 12.32
C ASP A 159 13.30 9.69 11.48
N GLU A 160 12.10 9.12 11.62
CA GLU A 160 10.90 9.56 10.89
C GLU A 160 10.52 11.01 11.18
N GLY A 161 10.88 11.53 12.37
CA GLY A 161 10.68 12.93 12.74
C GLY A 161 11.56 13.91 11.96
N GLN A 162 12.50 13.42 11.16
CA GLN A 162 13.27 14.25 10.22
C GLN A 162 12.57 14.43 8.87
N VAL A 163 11.43 13.76 8.64
CA VAL A 163 10.73 13.75 7.35
C VAL A 163 9.37 14.44 7.45
N ASP A 164 9.24 15.57 6.79
CA ASP A 164 7.99 16.32 6.69
C ASP A 164 7.27 16.00 5.37
N THR A 165 6.01 15.57 5.44
CA THR A 165 5.17 15.37 4.25
C THR A 165 4.38 16.63 3.93
N VAL A 166 4.49 17.11 2.68
CA VAL A 166 3.79 18.28 2.15
C VAL A 166 2.78 17.84 1.09
N HIS A 167 1.51 18.15 1.31
CA HIS A 167 0.43 17.91 0.35
C HIS A 167 -0.63 19.02 0.39
N GLY A 168 -1.45 19.13 -0.65
CA GLY A 168 -2.60 20.05 -0.72
C GLY A 168 -2.33 21.47 -1.19
N ASP A 169 -1.08 21.92 -1.20
CA ASP A 169 -0.70 23.21 -1.80
C ASP A 169 -0.16 22.99 -3.23
N THR A 170 -1.01 23.23 -4.24
CA THR A 170 -0.65 23.07 -5.66
C THR A 170 0.43 24.04 -6.15
N GLY A 171 0.78 25.07 -5.37
CA GLY A 171 1.94 25.92 -5.63
C GLY A 171 3.27 25.30 -5.17
N ARG A 172 3.22 24.22 -4.37
CA ARG A 172 4.39 23.58 -3.73
C ARG A 172 4.60 22.13 -4.11
N ILE A 173 3.58 21.44 -4.61
CA ILE A 173 3.63 20.00 -4.91
C ILE A 173 3.64 19.73 -6.42
N PRO A 174 4.22 18.61 -6.86
CA PRO A 174 4.06 18.15 -8.24
C PRO A 174 2.60 17.82 -8.53
N PHE A 175 2.20 17.90 -9.81
CA PHE A 175 0.85 17.54 -10.21
C PHE A 175 0.59 16.06 -9.94
N GLY A 176 -0.55 15.78 -9.31
CA GLY A 176 -0.95 14.45 -8.89
C GLY A 176 -2.43 14.21 -9.09
N MET A 177 -2.82 12.94 -8.97
CA MET A 177 -4.20 12.53 -9.16
C MET A 177 -4.97 12.45 -7.84
N GLY A 178 -4.28 12.58 -6.71
CA GLY A 178 -4.89 12.71 -5.40
C GLY A 178 -5.28 11.37 -4.75
N THR A 179 -6.02 11.48 -3.66
CA THR A 179 -6.41 10.33 -2.82
C THR A 179 -7.82 9.87 -3.17
N TYR A 180 -7.96 8.62 -3.61
CA TYR A 180 -9.20 7.86 -3.73
C TYR A 180 -8.84 6.42 -4.14
N GLY A 181 -9.81 5.50 -4.22
CA GLY A 181 -9.53 4.15 -4.76
C GLY A 181 -8.41 3.39 -4.05
N SER A 182 -8.18 3.71 -2.77
CA SER A 182 -7.08 3.19 -1.96
C SER A 182 -5.71 3.29 -2.64
N ARG A 183 -5.47 4.37 -3.41
CA ARG A 183 -4.31 4.47 -4.30
C ARG A 183 -3.08 5.15 -3.72
N SER A 184 -3.23 5.88 -2.61
CA SER A 184 -2.20 6.82 -2.18
C SER A 184 -0.87 6.18 -1.83
N LEU A 185 -0.85 5.05 -1.12
CA LEU A 185 0.39 4.31 -0.87
C LEU A 185 0.84 3.54 -2.12
N ALA A 186 -0.07 2.82 -2.77
CA ALA A 186 0.25 1.98 -3.93
C ALA A 186 0.85 2.76 -5.11
N VAL A 187 0.41 4.01 -5.31
CA VAL A 187 0.86 4.86 -6.43
C VAL A 187 1.72 6.02 -5.93
N GLY A 188 1.21 6.83 -5.00
CA GLY A 188 1.94 7.98 -4.45
C GLY A 188 3.14 7.58 -3.60
N GLY A 189 2.96 6.58 -2.73
CA GLY A 189 4.06 5.98 -1.97
C GLY A 189 5.12 5.38 -2.89
N SER A 190 4.72 4.69 -3.96
CA SER A 190 5.66 4.17 -4.96
C SER A 190 6.40 5.27 -5.74
N ALA A 191 5.75 6.40 -6.04
CA ALA A 191 6.42 7.57 -6.62
C ALA A 191 7.48 8.12 -5.65
N MET A 192 7.14 8.20 -4.37
CA MET A 192 8.05 8.64 -3.31
C MET A 192 9.23 7.67 -3.12
N VAL A 193 9.01 6.35 -3.16
CA VAL A 193 10.08 5.35 -3.17
C VAL A 193 11.03 5.60 -4.34
N ARG A 194 10.51 5.78 -5.56
CA ARG A 194 11.34 6.07 -6.75
C ARG A 194 12.12 7.37 -6.65
N ALA A 195 11.53 8.42 -6.09
CA ALA A 195 12.24 9.67 -5.83
C ALA A 195 13.36 9.47 -4.80
N THR A 196 13.09 8.70 -3.74
CA THR A 196 14.07 8.37 -2.69
C THR A 196 15.21 7.50 -3.22
N GLU A 197 14.93 6.54 -4.11
CA GLU A 197 15.97 5.76 -4.80
C GLU A 197 16.93 6.65 -5.59
N LYS A 198 16.41 7.67 -6.29
CA LYS A 198 17.24 8.65 -6.99
C LYS A 198 18.05 9.51 -6.03
N ILE A 199 17.49 9.91 -4.89
CA ILE A 199 18.23 10.60 -3.82
C ILE A 199 19.39 9.73 -3.33
N ILE A 200 19.15 8.46 -3.04
CA ILE A 200 20.19 7.52 -2.59
C ILE A 200 21.27 7.38 -3.67
N ALA A 201 20.89 7.23 -4.94
CA ALA A 201 21.84 7.15 -6.05
C ALA A 201 22.72 8.39 -6.16
N LYS A 202 22.14 9.59 -6.09
CA LYS A 202 22.90 10.85 -6.10
C LYS A 202 23.79 10.99 -4.86
N ALA A 203 23.29 10.63 -3.69
CA ALA A 203 24.03 10.68 -2.43
C ALA A 203 25.22 9.70 -2.42
N LYS A 204 25.07 8.50 -3.01
CA LYS A 204 26.18 7.54 -3.17
C LYS A 204 27.33 8.11 -3.99
N LYS A 205 27.04 8.85 -5.07
CA LYS A 205 28.08 9.53 -5.86
C LYS A 205 28.85 10.55 -5.04
N ILE A 206 28.14 11.37 -4.27
CA ILE A 206 28.75 12.36 -3.37
C ILE A 206 29.59 11.65 -2.30
N ALA A 207 29.06 10.60 -1.67
CA ALA A 207 29.76 9.81 -0.66
C ALA A 207 31.04 9.16 -1.21
N ALA A 208 30.99 8.63 -2.43
CA ALA A 208 32.15 8.05 -3.12
C ALA A 208 33.28 9.08 -3.27
N HIS A 209 32.95 10.31 -3.66
CA HIS A 209 33.92 11.41 -3.74
C HIS A 209 34.52 11.76 -2.38
N LEU A 210 33.69 11.86 -1.33
CA LEU A 210 34.17 12.17 0.02
C LEU A 210 35.13 11.10 0.57
N MET A 211 34.95 9.84 0.17
CA MET A 211 35.78 8.71 0.63
C MET A 211 36.95 8.38 -0.32
N GLU A 212 37.07 9.10 -1.43
CA GLU A 212 38.00 8.82 -2.53
C GLU A 212 37.87 7.37 -3.03
N ALA A 213 36.64 6.92 -3.27
CA ALA A 213 36.28 5.56 -3.67
C ALA A 213 35.48 5.55 -4.98
N SER A 214 35.31 4.37 -5.57
CA SER A 214 34.44 4.18 -6.74
C SER A 214 32.97 4.13 -6.30
N GLU A 215 32.06 4.74 -7.07
CA GLU A 215 30.60 4.71 -6.80
C GLU A 215 30.09 3.27 -6.64
N GLY A 216 30.58 2.34 -7.47
CA GLY A 216 30.17 0.93 -7.46
C GLY A 216 30.55 0.17 -6.17
N ASP A 217 31.50 0.70 -5.41
CA ASP A 217 31.96 0.10 -4.15
C ASP A 217 31.24 0.69 -2.93
N VAL A 218 30.34 1.68 -3.12
CA VAL A 218 29.63 2.34 -2.01
C VAL A 218 28.30 1.64 -1.71
N GLU A 219 28.23 1.09 -0.51
CA GLU A 219 27.01 0.57 0.09
C GLU A 219 26.36 1.64 0.98
N PHE A 220 25.03 1.64 1.04
CA PHE A 220 24.27 2.54 1.90
C PHE A 220 23.27 1.73 2.71
N ALA A 221 23.34 1.86 4.03
CA ALA A 221 22.42 1.22 4.96
C ALA A 221 22.41 2.00 6.28
N ASN A 222 21.25 2.06 6.93
CA ASN A 222 21.12 2.61 8.29
C ASN A 222 21.73 4.02 8.46
N GLY A 223 21.50 4.92 7.50
CA GLY A 223 22.03 6.29 7.54
C GLY A 223 23.54 6.40 7.33
N GLN A 224 24.20 5.35 6.83
CA GLN A 224 25.65 5.29 6.67
C GLN A 224 26.04 4.84 5.26
N PHE A 225 26.96 5.57 4.64
CA PHE A 225 27.65 5.14 3.41
C PHE A 225 28.98 4.49 3.78
N THR A 226 29.28 3.33 3.21
CA THR A 226 30.50 2.54 3.51
C THR A 226 31.12 2.01 2.22
N VAL A 227 32.44 2.02 2.10
CA VAL A 227 33.15 1.37 0.99
C VAL A 227 33.27 -0.13 1.28
N ALA A 228 32.74 -0.96 0.38
CA ALA A 228 32.69 -2.40 0.52
C ALA A 228 34.07 -3.00 0.84
N GLY A 229 34.12 -3.87 1.87
CA GLY A 229 35.35 -4.53 2.30
C GLY A 229 36.33 -3.65 3.08
N THR A 230 35.94 -2.44 3.49
CA THR A 230 36.76 -1.52 4.28
C THR A 230 36.01 -0.97 5.50
N ASP A 231 36.70 -0.19 6.34
CA ASP A 231 36.14 0.61 7.43
C ASP A 231 35.90 2.08 7.05
N LYS A 232 36.14 2.46 5.78
CA LYS A 232 35.87 3.82 5.30
C LYS A 232 34.38 4.05 5.17
N SER A 233 33.89 5.07 5.85
CA SER A 233 32.47 5.40 5.88
C SER A 233 32.22 6.89 6.09
N VAL A 234 31.13 7.43 5.54
CA VAL A 234 30.63 8.80 5.80
C VAL A 234 29.14 8.79 6.13
N ALA A 235 28.74 9.50 7.18
CA ALA A 235 27.37 9.48 7.67
C ALA A 235 26.43 10.25 6.72
N TRP A 236 25.13 9.94 6.77
CA TRP A 236 24.09 10.61 6.01
C TRP A 236 24.20 12.13 6.08
N GLY A 237 24.28 12.69 7.29
CA GLY A 237 24.36 14.15 7.50
C GLY A 237 25.58 14.81 6.87
N GLU A 238 26.71 14.10 6.76
CA GLU A 238 27.92 14.61 6.10
C GLU A 238 27.70 14.70 4.59
N VAL A 239 27.07 13.68 4.01
CA VAL A 239 26.74 13.63 2.57
C VAL A 239 25.69 14.68 2.21
N THR A 240 24.66 14.87 3.04
CA THR A 240 23.63 15.88 2.79
C THR A 240 24.19 17.29 2.84
N LEU A 241 25.09 17.57 3.80
CA LEU A 241 25.77 18.87 3.85
C LEU A 241 26.66 19.05 2.61
N ALA A 242 27.46 18.02 2.28
CA ALA A 242 28.35 18.05 1.12
C ALA A 242 27.60 18.33 -0.18
N ALA A 243 26.38 17.82 -0.36
CA ALA A 243 25.55 18.11 -1.54
C ALA A 243 25.30 19.61 -1.79
N TYR A 244 25.42 20.46 -0.77
CA TYR A 244 25.27 21.92 -0.87
C TYR A 244 26.61 22.67 -0.84
N VAL A 245 27.74 21.95 -0.85
CA VAL A 245 29.10 22.48 -0.84
C VAL A 245 29.79 22.08 -2.17
N PRO A 246 29.46 22.78 -3.27
CA PRO A 246 29.73 22.31 -4.63
C PRO A 246 31.21 22.25 -5.04
N HIS A 247 32.13 22.77 -4.23
CA HIS A 247 33.56 22.70 -4.53
C HIS A 247 34.21 21.37 -4.09
N ASN A 248 33.42 20.44 -3.52
CA ASN A 248 33.93 19.21 -2.90
C ASN A 248 33.54 17.92 -3.68
N TYR A 249 32.98 18.05 -4.88
CA TYR A 249 32.66 16.96 -5.80
C TYR A 249 32.60 17.52 -7.25
N PRO A 250 32.69 16.69 -8.31
CA PRO A 250 32.73 17.17 -9.70
C PRO A 250 31.37 17.73 -10.14
N LEU A 251 31.31 19.04 -10.36
CA LEU A 251 30.07 19.76 -10.73
C LEU A 251 29.62 19.46 -12.15
N GLU A 252 30.54 19.05 -13.01
CA GLU A 252 30.28 18.59 -14.37
C GLU A 252 29.48 17.28 -14.42
N GLU A 253 29.48 16.51 -13.33
CA GLU A 253 28.79 15.20 -13.24
C GLU A 253 27.62 15.21 -12.24
N ILE A 254 27.69 16.03 -11.19
CA ILE A 254 26.71 16.06 -10.11
C ILE A 254 26.23 17.50 -9.90
N GLU A 255 24.95 17.76 -10.14
CA GLU A 255 24.36 19.08 -9.85
C GLU A 255 24.28 19.33 -8.34
N PRO A 256 24.48 20.58 -7.86
CA PRO A 256 24.28 20.92 -6.45
C PRO A 256 22.88 20.68 -5.91
N GLY A 257 22.80 20.45 -4.60
CA GLY A 257 21.59 20.13 -3.87
C GLY A 257 21.20 18.66 -3.96
N LEU A 258 20.20 18.27 -3.15
CA LEU A 258 19.74 16.89 -3.06
C LEU A 258 18.22 16.86 -3.12
N GLU A 259 17.69 16.93 -4.34
CA GLU A 259 16.25 16.96 -4.62
C GLU A 259 15.95 16.16 -5.88
N GLU A 260 14.98 15.26 -5.81
CA GLU A 260 14.62 14.38 -6.91
C GLU A 260 13.11 14.20 -6.98
N ALA A 261 12.60 14.09 -8.20
CA ALA A 261 11.18 13.89 -8.47
C ALA A 261 10.92 12.58 -9.22
N ALA A 262 9.75 12.00 -9.00
CA ALA A 262 9.27 10.86 -9.76
C ALA A 262 7.77 10.98 -10.04
N PHE A 263 7.40 10.59 -11.26
CA PHE A 263 6.04 10.36 -11.70
C PHE A 263 5.91 8.86 -11.94
N TYR A 264 4.94 8.24 -11.29
CA TYR A 264 4.78 6.79 -11.31
C TYR A 264 3.41 6.40 -11.86
N ASP A 265 3.43 5.71 -13.00
CA ASP A 265 2.30 4.97 -13.54
C ASP A 265 2.52 3.46 -13.27
N PRO A 266 1.76 2.86 -12.34
CA PRO A 266 1.88 1.44 -12.01
C PRO A 266 1.56 0.55 -13.20
N ALA A 267 2.24 -0.59 -13.33
CA ALA A 267 1.98 -1.54 -14.40
C ALA A 267 0.66 -2.31 -14.23
N ASN A 268 0.13 -2.38 -13.01
CA ASN A 268 -1.11 -3.05 -12.66
C ASN A 268 -1.75 -2.39 -11.42
N PHE A 269 -3.00 -2.77 -11.12
CA PHE A 269 -3.65 -2.53 -9.84
C PHE A 269 -2.98 -3.39 -8.75
N THR A 270 -3.29 -3.05 -7.50
CA THR A 270 -3.04 -3.95 -6.36
C THR A 270 -4.34 -4.64 -5.97
N TYR A 271 -4.30 -5.91 -5.59
CA TYR A 271 -5.50 -6.67 -5.24
C TYR A 271 -5.47 -7.20 -3.80
N PRO A 272 -5.55 -6.31 -2.79
CA PRO A 272 -5.74 -6.77 -1.42
C PRO A 272 -7.02 -7.59 -1.32
N ALA A 273 -6.93 -8.65 -0.53
CA ALA A 273 -8.02 -9.58 -0.28
C ALA A 273 -8.13 -9.86 1.22
N GLY A 274 -9.30 -10.30 1.65
CA GLY A 274 -9.56 -10.61 3.04
C GLY A 274 -10.78 -11.48 3.25
N ALA A 275 -10.97 -11.88 4.51
CA ALA A 275 -12.15 -12.60 4.96
C ALA A 275 -12.71 -11.89 6.19
N TYR A 276 -14.01 -11.59 6.18
CA TYR A 276 -14.77 -11.02 7.29
C TYR A 276 -15.80 -12.01 7.79
N GLY A 277 -15.87 -12.15 9.11
CA GLY A 277 -16.87 -12.92 9.81
C GLY A 277 -17.66 -12.02 10.75
N CYS A 278 -18.97 -12.20 10.80
CA CYS A 278 -19.84 -11.44 11.69
C CYS A 278 -20.85 -12.39 12.32
N GLU A 279 -20.86 -12.43 13.65
CA GLU A 279 -21.90 -13.11 14.41
C GLU A 279 -22.94 -12.08 14.82
N VAL A 280 -24.21 -12.39 14.62
CA VAL A 280 -25.33 -11.53 15.02
C VAL A 280 -26.34 -12.31 15.84
N GLU A 281 -26.90 -11.67 16.85
CA GLU A 281 -28.04 -12.17 17.61
C GLU A 281 -29.27 -11.31 17.30
N VAL A 282 -30.40 -11.95 17.00
CA VAL A 282 -31.64 -11.29 16.60
C VAL A 282 -32.74 -11.65 17.58
N ASP A 283 -33.41 -10.63 18.08
CA ASP A 283 -34.68 -10.76 18.79
C ASP A 283 -35.83 -10.93 17.79
N PRO A 284 -36.49 -12.11 17.71
CA PRO A 284 -37.57 -12.32 16.75
C PRO A 284 -38.81 -11.45 17.01
N ASP A 285 -39.01 -10.97 18.25
CA ASP A 285 -40.19 -10.19 18.62
C ASP A 285 -40.02 -8.70 18.29
N THR A 286 -38.79 -8.20 18.36
CA THR A 286 -38.48 -6.76 18.18
C THR A 286 -37.67 -6.46 16.93
N CYS A 287 -37.15 -7.48 16.25
CA CYS A 287 -36.18 -7.40 15.17
C CYS A 287 -34.89 -6.66 15.54
N LYS A 288 -34.60 -6.48 16.84
CA LYS A 288 -33.34 -5.89 17.29
C LYS A 288 -32.19 -6.84 16.96
N VAL A 289 -31.12 -6.28 16.39
CA VAL A 289 -29.87 -6.99 16.06
C VAL A 289 -28.76 -6.48 16.97
N GLU A 290 -28.04 -7.41 17.59
CA GLU A 290 -26.79 -7.18 18.33
C GLU A 290 -25.63 -7.89 17.66
#